data_AF-A0A1Q5LH96-F1
#
_entry.id   AF-A0A1Q5LH96-F1
#
_cell.length_a   1.000
_cell.length_b   1.000
_cell.length_c   1.000
_cell.angle_alpha   90.00
_cell.angle_beta   90.00
_cell.angle_gamma   90.00
#
_symmetry.space_group_name_H-M   'P 1'
#
loop_
_entity.id
_entity.type
_entity.pdbx_description
1 polymer ?
#
loop_
_entity_poly.entity_id
_entity_poly.type
_entity_poly.pdbx_seq_one_letter_code
_entity_poly.pdbx_strand_id
1 'polypeptide(L)'
;MVRELAEYEKALDEVRASEEQFRRALFGERPAAFAHIAETDEGQVAGFALWFLNFSTWRGVHGIYLEDLYVRPELRGGGYGKALLRELARICVARGYERLEWSVLNWNTPSINFYESLGARPQDEWTVYRLTDEALVELGS
;
A
#
# COMPACT_ATOMS: atom_id res chain seq x y z
N MET A 1 5.23 12.42 -3.78
CA MET A 1 4.16 11.64 -3.13
C MET A 1 4.67 10.63 -2.10
N VAL A 2 5.58 9.67 -2.38
CA VAL A 2 6.10 8.77 -1.31
C VAL A 2 6.72 9.55 -0.14
N ARG A 3 7.55 10.56 -0.43
CA ARG A 3 8.09 11.45 0.61
C ARG A 3 7.00 12.26 1.34
N GLU A 4 5.93 12.64 0.65
CA GLU A 4 4.78 13.36 1.25
C GLU A 4 3.98 12.44 2.19
N LEU A 5 3.85 11.16 1.83
CA LEU A 5 3.27 10.12 2.69
C LEU A 5 4.13 9.91 3.93
N ALA A 6 5.44 9.70 3.75
CA ALA A 6 6.37 9.48 4.86
C ALA A 6 6.41 10.67 5.83
N GLU A 7 6.31 11.90 5.32
CA GLU A 7 6.17 13.10 6.15
C GLU A 7 4.87 13.08 6.97
N TYR A 8 3.73 12.74 6.35
CA TYR A 8 2.45 12.58 7.04
C TYR A 8 2.51 11.49 8.13
N GLU A 9 3.25 10.42 7.88
CA GLU A 9 3.45 9.29 8.80
C GLU A 9 4.55 9.51 9.85
N LYS A 10 5.24 10.67 9.81
CA LYS A 10 6.36 11.03 10.69
C LYS A 10 7.56 10.08 10.59
N ALA A 11 7.85 9.62 9.37
CA ALA A 11 8.91 8.65 9.05
C ALA A 11 9.73 9.08 7.81
N LEU A 12 9.91 10.38 7.59
CA LEU A 12 10.61 10.89 6.40
C LEU A 12 12.08 10.44 6.33
N ASP A 13 12.71 10.26 7.49
CA ASP A 13 14.08 9.78 7.69
C ASP A 13 14.27 8.30 7.27
N GLU A 14 13.19 7.52 7.24
CA GLU A 14 13.21 6.13 6.75
C GLU A 14 13.22 6.02 5.22
N VAL A 15 12.94 7.12 4.50
CA VAL A 15 12.89 7.12 3.03
C VAL A 15 14.29 7.12 2.44
N ARG A 16 14.86 5.93 2.28
CA ARG A 16 16.15 5.67 1.61
C ARG A 16 16.01 5.34 0.12
N ALA A 17 14.78 5.10 -0.36
CA ALA A 17 14.52 4.68 -1.73
C ALA A 17 14.82 5.77 -2.77
N SER A 18 15.49 5.40 -3.86
CA SER A 18 15.80 6.27 -5.00
C SER A 18 14.80 6.12 -6.15
N GLU A 19 14.69 7.14 -6.99
CA GLU A 19 13.85 7.11 -8.20
C GLU A 19 14.20 5.95 -9.14
N GLU A 20 15.49 5.64 -9.25
CA GLU A 20 15.98 4.57 -10.11
C GLU A 20 15.64 3.17 -9.54
N GLN A 21 15.59 3.01 -8.21
CA GLN A 21 15.03 1.81 -7.59
C GLN A 21 13.53 1.68 -7.87
N PHE A 22 12.76 2.76 -7.76
CA PHE A 22 11.34 2.75 -8.13
C PHE A 22 11.13 2.42 -9.60
N ARG A 23 11.95 3.00 -10.50
CA ARG A 23 11.86 2.72 -11.94
C ARG A 23 12.02 1.23 -12.23
N ARG A 24 13.02 0.58 -11.63
CA ARG A 24 13.20 -0.87 -11.76
C ARG A 24 12.07 -1.67 -11.14
N ALA A 25 11.61 -1.30 -9.94
CA ALA A 25 10.57 -2.03 -9.22
C ALA A 25 9.21 -1.97 -9.95
N LEU A 26 8.87 -0.84 -10.57
CA LEU A 26 7.58 -0.60 -11.21
C LEU A 26 7.55 -0.92 -12.70
N PHE A 27 8.68 -0.76 -13.40
CA PHE A 27 8.72 -0.83 -14.87
C PHE A 27 9.77 -1.80 -15.44
N GLY A 28 10.41 -2.62 -14.60
CA GLY A 28 11.29 -3.70 -15.07
C GLY A 28 10.51 -4.82 -15.79
N GLU A 29 11.21 -5.70 -16.50
CA GLU A 29 10.59 -6.87 -17.18
C GLU A 29 9.75 -7.75 -16.24
N ARG A 30 10.15 -7.80 -14.96
CA ARG A 30 9.44 -8.47 -13.88
C ARG A 30 9.21 -7.47 -12.75
N PRO A 31 8.11 -6.69 -12.79
CA PRO A 31 7.83 -5.69 -11.77
C PRO A 31 7.72 -6.34 -10.39
N ALA A 32 8.40 -5.74 -9.41
CA ALA A 32 8.29 -6.13 -8.00
C ALA A 32 7.05 -5.53 -7.34
N ALA A 33 6.59 -4.37 -7.84
CA ALA A 33 5.41 -3.67 -7.38
C ALA A 33 4.65 -3.05 -8.55
N PHE A 34 3.43 -2.63 -8.28
CA PHE A 34 2.51 -1.99 -9.19
C PHE A 34 1.97 -0.71 -8.55
N ALA A 35 1.56 0.26 -9.36
CA ALA A 35 1.00 1.51 -8.88
C ALA A 35 -0.24 1.93 -9.67
N HIS A 36 -1.21 2.52 -8.97
CA HIS A 36 -2.32 3.25 -9.57
C HIS A 36 -2.25 4.71 -9.14
N ILE A 37 -2.57 5.61 -10.06
CA ILE A 37 -2.65 7.05 -9.81
C ILE A 37 -4.12 7.45 -9.88
N ALA A 38 -4.56 8.25 -8.91
CA ALA A 38 -5.83 8.96 -8.96
C ALA A 38 -5.57 10.37 -9.49
N GLU A 39 -6.38 10.80 -10.46
CA GLU A 39 -6.30 12.13 -11.06
C GLU A 39 -7.64 12.85 -10.89
N THR A 40 -7.61 14.17 -10.79
CA THR A 40 -8.80 15.02 -10.89
C THR A 40 -9.26 15.10 -12.35
N ASP A 41 -10.46 15.61 -12.59
CA ASP A 41 -10.98 15.80 -13.95
C ASP A 41 -10.10 16.76 -14.78
N GLU A 42 -9.39 17.67 -14.12
CA GLU A 42 -8.42 18.60 -14.72
C GLU A 42 -7.02 17.97 -14.95
N GLY A 43 -6.85 16.69 -14.63
CA GLY A 43 -5.59 15.96 -14.81
C GLY A 43 -4.55 16.18 -13.70
N GLN A 44 -4.93 16.80 -12.57
CA GLN A 44 -4.02 16.91 -11.43
C GLN A 44 -3.92 15.55 -10.73
N VAL A 45 -2.69 15.09 -10.46
CA VAL A 45 -2.47 13.92 -9.62
C VAL A 45 -2.96 14.17 -8.19
N ALA A 46 -4.00 13.46 -7.78
CA ALA A 46 -4.65 13.57 -6.49
C ALA A 46 -4.05 12.62 -5.44
N GLY A 47 -3.58 11.45 -5.88
CA GLY A 47 -3.06 10.43 -4.98
C GLY A 47 -2.58 9.18 -5.71
N PHE A 48 -2.11 8.20 -4.96
CA PHE A 48 -1.65 6.93 -5.50
C PHE A 48 -1.93 5.75 -4.56
N ALA A 49 -1.91 4.55 -5.14
CA ALA A 49 -1.82 3.30 -4.41
C ALA A 49 -0.66 2.46 -4.96
N LEU A 50 0.28 2.06 -4.10
CA LEU A 50 1.39 1.16 -4.44
C LEU A 50 1.12 -0.21 -3.81
N TRP A 51 1.24 -1.27 -4.59
CA TRP A 51 0.84 -2.60 -4.16
C TRP A 51 1.65 -3.70 -4.85
N PHE A 52 1.65 -4.89 -4.28
CA PHE A 52 2.27 -6.08 -4.85
C PHE A 52 1.43 -7.33 -4.56
N LEU A 53 1.82 -8.46 -5.16
CA LEU A 53 1.12 -9.73 -4.95
C LEU A 53 1.66 -10.42 -3.71
N ASN A 54 0.77 -10.85 -2.82
CA ASN A 54 1.07 -11.83 -1.79
C ASN A 54 0.42 -13.18 -2.15
N PHE A 55 0.67 -14.22 -1.37
CA PHE A 55 0.08 -15.54 -1.59
C PHE A 55 -0.49 -16.08 -0.28
N SER A 56 -1.69 -16.65 -0.35
CA SER A 56 -2.28 -17.37 0.78
C SER A 56 -2.04 -18.86 0.60
N THR A 57 -1.26 -19.46 1.49
CA THR A 57 -1.09 -20.93 1.50
C THR A 57 -2.37 -21.66 1.88
N TRP A 58 -3.30 -21.00 2.58
CA TRP A 58 -4.58 -21.58 2.97
C TRP A 58 -5.66 -21.46 1.90
N ARG A 59 -5.62 -20.41 1.08
CA ARG A 59 -6.56 -20.21 -0.04
C ARG A 59 -6.03 -20.71 -1.37
N GLY A 60 -4.71 -20.96 -1.47
CA GLY A 60 -4.07 -21.45 -2.69
C GLY A 60 -4.02 -20.45 -3.85
N VAL A 61 -4.32 -19.17 -3.59
CA VAL A 61 -4.37 -18.11 -4.59
C VAL A 61 -3.62 -16.87 -4.13
N HIS A 62 -3.30 -16.00 -5.09
CA HIS A 62 -2.75 -14.69 -4.81
C HIS A 62 -3.75 -13.80 -4.05
N GLY A 63 -3.19 -12.81 -3.36
CA GLY A 63 -3.88 -11.62 -2.90
C GLY A 63 -3.11 -10.37 -3.35
N ILE A 64 -3.66 -9.21 -3.04
CA ILE A 64 -2.95 -7.93 -3.12
C ILE A 64 -2.55 -7.53 -1.70
N TYR A 65 -1.27 -7.20 -1.53
CA TYR A 65 -0.81 -6.41 -0.40
C TYR A 65 -0.66 -4.96 -0.86
N LEU A 66 -1.44 -4.06 -0.26
CA LEU A 66 -1.36 -2.62 -0.47
C LEU A 66 -0.31 -2.06 0.50
N GLU A 67 0.80 -1.59 -0.07
CA GLU A 67 1.93 -1.02 0.68
C GLU A 67 1.61 0.43 1.08
N ASP A 68 1.31 1.26 0.08
CA ASP A 68 1.06 2.69 0.29
C ASP A 68 -0.30 3.07 -0.28
N LEU A 69 -1.08 3.82 0.49
CA LEU A 69 -2.26 4.54 0.02
C LEU A 69 -2.16 5.99 0.46
N TYR A 70 -2.08 6.91 -0.50
CA TYR A 70 -1.95 8.33 -0.21
C TYR A 70 -2.83 9.18 -1.11
N VAL A 71 -3.49 10.17 -0.49
CA VAL A 71 -4.18 11.26 -1.18
C VAL A 71 -3.66 12.56 -0.59
N ARG A 72 -3.32 13.51 -1.46
CA ARG A 72 -2.86 14.84 -1.07
C ARG A 72 -3.85 15.51 -0.13
N PRO A 73 -3.41 16.12 0.99
CA PRO A 73 -4.29 16.65 2.04
C PRO A 73 -5.43 17.53 1.52
N GLU A 74 -5.15 18.41 0.57
CA GLU A 74 -6.08 19.36 -0.04
C GLU A 74 -7.16 18.71 -0.92
N LEU A 75 -6.99 17.45 -1.32
CA LEU A 75 -7.94 16.68 -2.14
C LEU A 75 -8.63 15.55 -1.34
N ARG A 76 -8.35 15.45 -0.02
CA ARG A 76 -9.02 14.47 0.85
C ARG A 76 -10.50 14.80 0.99
N GLY A 77 -11.32 13.78 1.16
CA GLY A 77 -12.78 13.90 1.13
C GLY A 77 -13.39 13.86 -0.29
N GLY A 78 -12.57 14.03 -1.34
CA GLY A 78 -13.01 13.93 -2.75
C GLY A 78 -13.23 12.50 -3.28
N GLY A 79 -13.19 11.48 -2.42
CA GLY A 79 -13.45 10.08 -2.81
C GLY A 79 -12.28 9.32 -3.46
N TYR A 80 -11.15 9.97 -3.75
CA TYR A 80 -10.00 9.36 -4.43
C TYR A 80 -9.44 8.12 -3.73
N GLY A 81 -9.29 8.15 -2.39
CA GLY A 81 -8.79 6.99 -1.63
C GLY A 81 -9.73 5.78 -1.73
N LYS A 82 -11.04 6.02 -1.74
CA LYS A 82 -12.05 4.96 -1.93
C LYS A 82 -12.03 4.43 -3.36
N ALA A 83 -11.83 5.28 -4.35
CA ALA A 83 -11.70 4.87 -5.75
C ALA A 83 -10.48 3.96 -5.96
N LEU A 84 -9.33 4.32 -5.38
CA LEU A 84 -8.11 3.51 -5.42
C LEU A 84 -8.33 2.12 -4.77
N LEU A 85 -8.87 2.07 -3.56
CA LEU A 85 -9.19 0.79 -2.89
C LEU A 85 -10.19 -0.05 -3.67
N ARG A 86 -11.22 0.59 -4.24
CA ARG A 86 -12.21 -0.09 -5.08
C ARG A 86 -11.57 -0.70 -6.33
N GLU A 87 -10.62 -0.01 -6.95
CA GLU A 87 -9.91 -0.55 -8.12
C GLU A 87 -9.07 -1.78 -7.74
N LEU A 88 -8.35 -1.74 -6.62
CA LEU A 88 -7.61 -2.92 -6.15
C LEU A 88 -8.55 -4.09 -5.82
N ALA A 89 -9.68 -3.83 -5.16
CA ALA A 89 -10.68 -4.86 -4.90
C ALA A 89 -11.26 -5.43 -6.20
N ARG A 90 -11.50 -4.59 -7.22
CA ARG A 90 -11.95 -5.01 -8.56
C ARG A 90 -10.91 -5.93 -9.23
N ILE A 91 -9.62 -5.59 -9.14
CA ILE A 91 -8.54 -6.44 -9.64
C ILE A 91 -8.54 -7.79 -8.93
N CYS A 92 -8.71 -7.80 -7.61
CA CYS A 92 -8.78 -9.06 -6.86
C CYS A 92 -9.91 -9.95 -7.37
N VAL A 93 -11.14 -9.41 -7.45
CA VAL A 93 -12.30 -10.15 -7.96
C VAL A 93 -12.07 -10.64 -9.39
N ALA A 94 -11.59 -9.78 -10.28
CA ALA A 94 -11.41 -10.11 -11.69
C ALA A 94 -10.36 -11.20 -11.93
N ARG A 95 -9.37 -11.33 -11.03
CA ARG A 95 -8.28 -12.32 -11.14
C ARG A 95 -8.45 -13.53 -10.23
N GLY A 96 -9.57 -13.62 -9.51
CA GLY A 96 -9.80 -14.68 -8.52
C GLY A 96 -8.86 -14.60 -7.32
N TYR A 97 -8.35 -13.42 -7.00
CA TYR A 97 -7.59 -13.20 -5.78
C TYR A 97 -8.56 -12.99 -4.62
N GLU A 98 -8.30 -13.67 -3.51
CA GLU A 98 -9.25 -13.73 -2.41
C GLU A 98 -8.94 -12.78 -1.24
N ARG A 99 -7.85 -11.99 -1.33
CA ARG A 99 -7.46 -11.05 -0.28
C ARG A 99 -6.95 -9.73 -0.84
N LEU A 100 -7.31 -8.65 -0.15
CA LEU A 100 -6.69 -7.33 -0.24
C LEU A 100 -6.35 -6.93 1.21
N GLU A 101 -5.06 -6.81 1.51
CA GLU A 101 -4.55 -6.61 2.87
C GLU A 101 -3.58 -5.42 2.90
N TRP A 102 -3.52 -4.70 4.01
CA TRP A 102 -2.60 -3.59 4.23
C TRP A 102 -2.35 -3.38 5.73
N SER A 103 -1.28 -2.65 6.05
CA SER A 103 -1.03 -2.17 7.40
C SER A 103 -1.53 -0.74 7.57
N VAL A 104 -1.86 -0.35 8.80
CA VAL A 104 -2.18 1.03 9.17
C VAL A 104 -1.53 1.35 10.50
N LEU A 105 -0.98 2.56 10.64
CA LEU A 105 -0.43 3.01 11.91
C LEU A 105 -1.53 3.06 12.98
N ASN A 106 -1.26 2.46 14.15
CA ASN A 106 -2.25 2.30 15.23
C ASN A 106 -2.87 3.62 15.71
N TRP A 107 -2.16 4.75 15.55
CA TRP A 107 -2.64 6.07 15.93
C TRP A 107 -3.52 6.74 14.87
N ASN A 108 -3.59 6.18 13.65
CA ASN A 108 -4.29 6.79 12.52
C ASN A 108 -5.78 6.42 12.52
N THR A 109 -6.48 6.83 13.59
CA THR A 109 -7.93 6.64 13.77
C THR A 109 -8.76 7.06 12.55
N PRO A 110 -8.49 8.18 11.86
CA PRO A 110 -9.24 8.54 10.66
C PRO A 110 -9.17 7.49 9.55
N SER A 111 -7.98 6.92 9.30
CA SER A 111 -7.80 5.88 8.28
C SER A 111 -8.40 4.56 8.74
N ILE A 112 -8.24 4.18 10.00
CA ILE A 112 -8.88 2.98 10.58
C ILE A 112 -10.40 3.03 10.40
N ASN A 113 -11.04 4.12 10.81
CA ASN A 113 -12.50 4.30 10.65
C ASN A 113 -12.92 4.23 9.18
N PHE A 114 -12.14 4.84 8.29
CA PHE A 114 -12.36 4.76 6.86
C PHE A 114 -12.31 3.30 6.35
N TYR A 115 -11.28 2.54 6.73
CA TYR A 115 -11.15 1.14 6.33
C TYR A 115 -12.28 0.25 6.88
N GLU A 116 -12.63 0.41 8.14
CA GLU A 116 -13.73 -0.33 8.76
C GLU A 116 -15.08 -0.04 8.11
N SER A 117 -15.31 1.21 7.68
CA SER A 117 -16.51 1.61 6.93
C SER A 117 -16.63 0.93 5.56
N LEU A 118 -15.51 0.45 5.01
CA LEU A 118 -15.47 -0.34 3.77
C LEU A 118 -15.60 -1.85 4.02
N GLY A 119 -15.72 -2.27 5.29
CA GLY A 119 -15.82 -3.67 5.69
C GLY A 119 -14.48 -4.34 6.00
N ALA A 120 -13.36 -3.62 5.97
CA ALA A 120 -12.08 -4.16 6.41
C ALA A 120 -12.10 -4.44 7.92
N ARG A 121 -11.32 -5.44 8.37
CA ARG A 121 -11.21 -5.84 9.78
C ARG A 121 -9.75 -6.05 10.15
N PRO A 122 -9.32 -5.61 11.35
CA PRO A 122 -7.97 -5.88 11.82
C PRO A 122 -7.75 -7.39 11.96
N GLN A 123 -6.50 -7.83 11.77
CA GLN A 123 -6.05 -9.20 12.05
C GLN A 123 -5.29 -9.19 13.38
N ASP A 124 -6.02 -9.09 14.48
CA ASP A 124 -5.50 -8.85 15.84
C ASP A 124 -4.83 -10.08 16.49
N GLU A 125 -5.06 -11.27 15.94
CA GLU A 125 -4.35 -12.50 16.33
C GLU A 125 -2.90 -12.56 15.81
N TRP A 126 -2.51 -11.66 14.90
CA TRP A 126 -1.21 -11.69 14.21
C TRP A 126 -0.42 -10.42 14.44
N THR A 127 0.86 -10.58 14.82
CA THR A 127 1.80 -9.47 14.98
C THR A 127 2.83 -9.48 13.87
N VAL A 128 3.07 -8.33 13.25
CA VAL A 128 4.17 -8.18 12.28
C VAL A 128 5.49 -8.22 13.02
N TYR A 129 6.30 -9.26 12.75
CA TYR A 129 7.71 -9.29 13.14
C TYR A 129 8.56 -8.81 11.96
N ARG A 130 9.57 -8.00 12.24
CA ARG A 130 10.50 -7.47 11.23
C ARG A 130 11.93 -7.71 11.68
N LEU A 131 12.71 -8.33 10.81
CA LEU A 131 14.16 -8.43 10.92
C LEU A 131 14.77 -7.51 9.86
N THR A 132 15.57 -6.54 10.27
CA THR A 132 16.14 -5.50 9.40
C THR A 132 17.56 -5.13 9.84
N ASP A 133 18.26 -4.39 8.97
CA ASP A 133 19.59 -3.81 9.22
C ASP A 133 20.60 -4.87 9.71
N GLU A 134 21.37 -4.57 10.77
CA GLU A 134 22.46 -5.44 11.27
C GLU A 134 21.98 -6.86 11.60
N ALA A 135 20.84 -6.99 12.30
CA ALA A 135 20.31 -8.29 12.71
C ALA A 135 19.91 -9.16 11.51
N LEU A 136 19.46 -8.55 10.41
CA LEU A 136 19.18 -9.27 9.16
C LEU A 136 20.47 -9.77 8.51
N VAL A 137 21.50 -8.93 8.48
CA VAL A 137 22.80 -9.30 7.91
C VAL A 137 23.46 -10.43 8.71
N GLU A 138 23.42 -10.35 10.04
CA GLU A 138 23.99 -11.36 10.93
C GLU A 138 23.29 -12.73 10.81
N LEU A 139 21.95 -12.75 10.72
CA LEU A 139 21.24 -14.02 10.54
C LEU A 139 21.45 -14.62 9.14
N GLY A 140 21.67 -13.78 8.13
CA GLY A 140 21.80 -14.18 6.73
C GLY A 140 23.21 -14.59 6.30
N SER A 141 24.23 -14.38 7.14
CA SER A 141 25.63 -14.79 6.90
C SER A 141 25.91 -16.21 7.35
#